data_AF-Q8BYM0-F1
#
_entry.id   AF-Q8BYM0-F1
#
_cell.length_a   1.000
_cell.length_b   1.000
_cell.length_c   1.000
_cell.angle_alpha   90.00
_cell.angle_beta   90.00
_cell.angle_gamma   90.00
#
_symmetry.space_group_name_H-M   'P 1'
#
loop_
_entity.id
_entity.type
_entity.pdbx_description
1 polymer ?
#
loop_
_entity_poly.entity_id
_entity_poly.type
_entity_poly.pdbx_seq_one_letter_code
_entity_poly.pdbx_strand_id
1 'polypeptide(L)'
;GYIKAEEKSYQLQKLHEQRKMVMYLNMLRTCEGYNEIIFPHCACDSRRKGHVITAISITHFKLHACTEEGQLENQVIAFEWDEMQRWDTDEEGMAFCFEYARGEKKPRWVKIFTPYFNYMHECFERVFCELKWRKEEY
;
A
#
# COMPACT_ATOMS: atom_id res chain seq x y z
N GLY A 1 4.41 7.93 2.12
CA GLY A 1 4.46 8.12 0.66
C GLY A 1 4.56 9.58 0.30
N TYR A 2 4.65 9.88 -1.00
CA TYR A 2 4.52 11.23 -1.53
C TYR A 2 3.18 11.35 -2.24
N ILE A 3 2.44 12.41 -1.93
CA ILE A 3 1.18 12.69 -2.60
C ILE A 3 1.48 13.26 -3.98
N LYS A 4 0.95 12.63 -5.02
CA LYS A 4 1.04 13.14 -6.39
C LYS A 4 -0.12 14.10 -6.65
N ALA A 5 0.17 15.38 -6.53
CA ALA A 5 -0.81 16.43 -6.76
C ALA A 5 -1.02 16.74 -8.26
N GLU A 6 0.00 16.56 -9.09
CA GLU A 6 -0.03 16.73 -10.55
C GLU A 6 -0.87 17.96 -10.97
N GLU A 7 -1.93 17.76 -11.74
CA GLU A 7 -2.84 18.80 -12.26
C GLU A 7 -3.56 19.60 -11.15
N LYS A 8 -3.69 19.03 -9.95
CA LYS A 8 -4.36 19.66 -8.80
C LYS A 8 -3.43 20.59 -8.00
N SER A 9 -2.12 20.61 -8.29
CA SER A 9 -1.12 21.36 -7.51
C SER A 9 -1.46 22.85 -7.38
N TYR A 10 -1.82 23.50 -8.49
CA TYR A 10 -2.18 24.92 -8.49
C TYR A 10 -3.45 25.21 -7.67
N GLN A 11 -4.47 24.37 -7.82
CA GLN A 11 -5.73 24.52 -7.08
C GLN A 11 -5.52 24.31 -5.58
N LEU A 12 -4.74 23.30 -5.19
CA LEU A 12 -4.35 23.06 -3.80
C LEU A 12 -3.61 24.26 -3.21
N GLN A 13 -2.67 24.85 -3.94
CA GLN A 13 -1.94 26.04 -3.48
C GLN A 13 -2.89 27.22 -3.23
N LYS A 14 -3.80 27.51 -4.17
CA LYS A 14 -4.79 28.58 -4.02
C LYS A 14 -5.72 28.36 -2.83
N LEU A 15 -6.18 27.12 -2.61
CA LEU A 15 -7.01 26.77 -1.45
C LEU A 15 -6.25 26.93 -0.12
N HIS A 16 -4.95 26.62 -0.13
CA HIS A 16 -4.06 26.84 1.02
C HIS A 16 -3.90 28.32 1.35
N GLU A 17 -3.56 29.15 0.36
CA GLU A 17 -3.40 30.61 0.50
C GLU A 17 -4.70 31.28 0.99
N GLN A 18 -5.85 30.82 0.51
CA GLN A 18 -7.17 31.30 0.94
C GLN A 18 -7.64 30.73 2.29
N ARG A 19 -6.85 29.87 2.94
CA ARG A 19 -7.21 29.14 4.17
C ARG A 19 -8.51 28.33 4.08
N LYS A 20 -8.91 27.90 2.89
CA LYS A 20 -10.10 27.06 2.65
C LYS A 20 -9.78 25.59 2.94
N MET A 21 -9.45 25.28 4.20
CA MET A 21 -8.87 24.00 4.60
C MET A 21 -9.79 22.80 4.34
N VAL A 22 -11.11 22.94 4.50
CA VAL A 22 -12.06 21.85 4.21
C VAL A 22 -12.02 21.47 2.73
N MET A 23 -12.05 22.45 1.83
CA MET A 23 -11.97 22.20 0.38
C MET A 23 -10.58 21.67 -0.01
N TYR A 24 -9.53 22.20 0.61
CA TYR A 24 -8.16 21.70 0.42
C TYR A 24 -8.06 20.21 0.76
N LEU A 25 -8.53 19.81 1.95
CA LEU A 25 -8.50 18.42 2.39
C LEU A 25 -9.36 17.51 1.51
N ASN A 26 -10.55 17.98 1.10
CA ASN A 26 -11.40 17.21 0.17
C ASN A 26 -10.71 16.97 -1.16
N MET A 27 -9.99 17.96 -1.69
CA MET A 27 -9.20 17.80 -2.91
C MET A 27 -8.01 16.86 -2.69
N LEU A 28 -7.24 17.06 -1.60
CA LEU A 28 -6.03 16.30 -1.31
C LEU A 28 -6.31 14.80 -1.11
N ARG A 29 -7.47 14.46 -0.51
CA ARG A 29 -7.92 13.07 -0.34
C ARG A 29 -8.12 12.31 -1.65
N THR A 30 -8.25 13.02 -2.77
CA THR A 30 -8.41 12.45 -4.11
C THR A 30 -7.10 12.34 -4.89
N CYS A 31 -5.97 12.73 -4.28
CA CYS A 31 -4.65 12.62 -4.91
C CYS A 31 -4.05 11.23 -4.66
N GLU A 32 -3.36 10.69 -5.67
CA GLU A 32 -2.62 9.42 -5.54
C GLU A 32 -1.54 9.55 -4.45
N GLY A 33 -1.32 8.49 -3.67
CA GLY A 33 -0.36 8.50 -2.57
C GLY A 33 -0.89 9.14 -1.27
N TYR A 34 -2.09 9.72 -1.28
CA TYR A 34 -2.72 10.19 -0.04
C TYR A 34 -3.06 9.00 0.87
N ASN A 35 -2.64 9.10 2.13
CA ASN A 35 -2.84 8.06 3.14
C ASN A 35 -2.22 6.69 2.76
N GLU A 36 -1.11 6.72 2.02
CA GLU A 36 -0.30 5.53 1.70
C GLU A 36 1.02 5.54 2.50
N ILE A 37 1.26 4.47 3.25
CA ILE A 37 2.57 4.12 3.82
C ILE A 37 3.36 3.42 2.72
N ILE A 38 4.55 3.95 2.39
CA ILE A 38 5.42 3.41 1.34
C ILE A 38 6.68 2.87 2.00
N PHE A 39 7.02 1.63 1.67
CA PHE A 39 8.24 0.98 2.16
C PHE A 39 9.37 1.07 1.12
N PRO A 40 10.64 1.03 1.55
CA PRO A 40 11.77 0.94 0.62
C PRO A 40 11.67 -0.28 -0.30
N HIS A 41 12.30 -0.18 -1.48
CA HIS A 41 12.32 -1.29 -2.42
C HIS A 41 12.99 -2.53 -1.81
N CYS A 42 12.42 -3.71 -2.05
CA CYS A 42 12.89 -4.96 -1.48
C CYS A 42 12.59 -6.16 -2.40
N ALA A 43 13.29 -7.26 -2.18
CA ALA A 43 13.05 -8.49 -2.92
C ALA A 43 11.68 -9.09 -2.57
N CYS A 44 11.04 -9.73 -3.56
CA CYS A 44 9.74 -10.34 -3.41
C CYS A 44 9.62 -11.58 -4.30
N ASP A 45 9.14 -12.69 -3.75
CA ASP A 45 9.04 -13.97 -4.47
C ASP A 45 7.95 -14.00 -5.56
N SER A 46 7.06 -13.00 -5.57
CA SER A 46 6.12 -12.77 -6.67
C SER A 46 6.83 -12.39 -7.98
N ARG A 47 8.09 -11.92 -7.90
CA ARG A 47 8.92 -11.59 -9.05
C ARG A 47 10.09 -12.55 -9.16
N ARG A 48 10.38 -12.98 -10.41
CA ARG A 48 11.58 -13.79 -10.71
C ARG A 48 12.87 -12.96 -10.75
N LYS A 49 12.75 -11.66 -11.06
CA LYS A 49 13.85 -10.69 -11.19
C LYS A 49 13.34 -9.32 -10.73
N GLY A 50 14.24 -8.52 -10.16
CA GLY A 50 13.91 -7.18 -9.66
C GLY A 50 13.24 -7.18 -8.29
N HIS A 51 12.96 -5.99 -7.77
CA HIS A 51 12.37 -5.73 -6.46
C HIS A 51 10.91 -5.26 -6.60
N VAL A 52 10.29 -4.99 -5.46
CA VAL A 52 9.03 -4.26 -5.35
C VAL A 52 9.15 -3.11 -4.36
N ILE A 53 8.39 -2.05 -4.59
CA ILE A 53 8.07 -1.02 -3.60
C ILE A 53 6.63 -1.25 -3.17
N THR A 54 6.40 -1.38 -1.87
CA THR A 54 5.07 -1.69 -1.34
C THR A 54 4.37 -0.44 -0.84
N ALA A 55 3.06 -0.38 -1.06
CA ALA A 55 2.20 0.71 -0.62
C ALA A 55 1.00 0.17 0.15
N ILE A 56 0.86 0.52 1.43
CA ILE A 56 -0.25 0.12 2.28
C ILE A 56 -1.13 1.34 2.57
N SER A 57 -2.43 1.23 2.31
CA SER A 57 -3.44 2.22 2.70
C SER A 57 -4.70 1.53 3.20
N ILE A 58 -5.64 2.31 3.73
CA ILE A 58 -6.95 1.76 4.10
C ILE A 58 -7.79 1.26 2.90
N THR A 59 -7.45 1.71 1.69
CA THR A 59 -8.21 1.35 0.48
C THR A 59 -7.61 0.15 -0.24
N HIS A 60 -6.29 0.00 -0.24
CA HIS A 60 -5.64 -1.08 -0.98
C HIS A 60 -4.27 -1.42 -0.41
N PHE A 61 -3.74 -2.55 -0.84
CA PHE A 61 -2.32 -2.88 -0.78
C PHE A 61 -1.75 -2.97 -2.20
N LYS A 62 -0.57 -2.39 -2.47
CA LYS A 62 0.07 -2.43 -3.80
C LYS A 62 1.50 -2.92 -3.74
N LEU A 63 1.90 -3.63 -4.79
CA LEU A 63 3.29 -3.93 -5.14
C LEU A 63 3.62 -3.24 -6.46
N HIS A 64 4.46 -2.22 -6.39
CA HIS A 64 5.03 -1.56 -7.56
C HIS A 64 6.31 -2.30 -7.96
N ALA A 65 6.35 -2.88 -9.15
CA ALA A 65 7.57 -3.50 -9.65
C ALA A 65 8.65 -2.44 -9.82
N CYS A 66 9.88 -2.78 -9.44
CA CYS A 66 11.04 -1.93 -9.65
C CYS A 66 12.31 -2.76 -9.88
N THR A 67 13.38 -2.13 -10.35
CA THR A 67 14.70 -2.75 -10.44
C THR A 67 15.31 -2.98 -9.05
N GLU A 68 16.43 -3.69 -8.99
CA GLU A 68 17.18 -3.91 -7.75
C GLU A 68 17.75 -2.59 -7.18
N GLU A 69 17.90 -1.54 -8.00
CA GLU A 69 18.24 -0.18 -7.55
C GLU A 69 17.01 0.69 -7.22
N GLY A 70 15.80 0.12 -7.24
CA GLY A 70 14.57 0.81 -6.88
C GLY A 70 13.96 1.69 -7.99
N GLN A 71 14.41 1.56 -9.24
CA GLN A 71 13.80 2.27 -10.37
C GLN A 71 12.45 1.64 -10.74
N LEU A 72 11.37 2.42 -10.72
CA LEU A 72 10.03 1.93 -10.99
C LEU A 72 9.88 1.37 -12.41
N GLU A 73 9.19 0.24 -12.51
CA GLU A 73 8.79 -0.39 -13.77
C GLU A 73 7.28 -0.19 -14.01
N ASN A 74 6.83 -0.35 -15.26
CA ASN A 74 5.42 -0.17 -15.64
C ASN A 74 4.56 -1.41 -15.29
N GLN A 75 4.64 -1.88 -14.04
CA GLN A 75 3.83 -2.97 -13.53
C GLN A 75 3.47 -2.70 -12.07
N VAL A 76 2.17 -2.67 -11.78
CA VAL A 76 1.64 -2.55 -10.41
C VAL A 76 0.62 -3.65 -10.19
N ILE A 77 0.74 -4.36 -9.08
CA ILE A 77 -0.27 -5.31 -8.62
C ILE A 77 -0.95 -4.66 -7.41
N ALA A 78 -2.22 -4.31 -7.56
CA ALA A 78 -3.05 -3.79 -6.48
C ALA A 78 -3.94 -4.91 -5.95
N PHE A 79 -4.05 -5.04 -4.63
CA PHE A 79 -4.87 -5.98 -3.89
C PHE A 79 -5.94 -5.22 -3.13
N GLU A 80 -7.18 -5.70 -3.23
CA GLU A 80 -8.26 -5.27 -2.34
C GLU A 80 -8.16 -6.02 -1.01
N TRP A 81 -8.64 -5.41 0.06
CA TRP A 81 -8.52 -5.99 1.40
C TRP A 81 -9.41 -7.23 1.61
N ASP A 82 -10.47 -7.40 0.81
CA ASP A 82 -11.31 -8.59 0.80
C ASP A 82 -10.64 -9.81 0.13
N GLU A 83 -9.62 -9.58 -0.71
CA GLU A 83 -8.80 -10.64 -1.29
C GLU A 83 -7.85 -11.27 -0.27
N MET A 84 -7.49 -10.54 0.80
CA MET A 84 -6.51 -11.00 1.79
C MET A 84 -7.12 -12.05 2.72
N GLN A 85 -6.43 -13.18 2.87
CA GLN A 85 -6.89 -14.31 3.68
C GLN A 85 -6.11 -14.40 4.99
N ARG A 86 -4.78 -14.35 4.90
CA ARG A 86 -3.86 -14.53 6.03
C ARG A 86 -2.60 -13.70 5.83
N TRP A 87 -1.94 -13.33 6.91
CA TRP A 87 -0.62 -12.73 6.90
C TRP A 87 0.12 -13.07 8.19
N ASP A 88 1.44 -13.10 8.12
CA ASP A 88 2.32 -13.38 9.27
C ASP A 88 3.74 -12.88 8.97
N THR A 89 4.64 -12.99 9.96
CA THR A 89 6.06 -12.72 9.80
C THR A 89 6.89 -14.00 9.79
N ASP A 90 7.93 -14.02 8.97
CA ASP A 90 8.96 -15.05 8.92
C ASP A 90 10.25 -14.42 9.45
N GLU A 91 10.51 -14.58 10.75
CA GLU A 91 11.64 -13.94 11.43
C GLU A 91 12.99 -14.42 10.89
N GLU A 92 13.12 -15.72 10.59
CA GLU A 92 14.35 -16.30 10.04
C GLU A 92 14.62 -15.77 8.63
N GLY A 93 13.58 -15.69 7.80
CA GLY A 93 13.66 -15.12 6.45
C GLY A 93 13.68 -13.59 6.40
N MET A 94 13.50 -12.90 7.54
CA MET A 94 13.24 -11.45 7.63
C MET A 94 12.19 -11.00 6.60
N ALA A 95 11.04 -11.69 6.58
CA ALA A 95 10.02 -11.50 5.55
C ALA A 95 8.63 -11.27 6.12
N PHE A 96 7.88 -10.38 5.45
CA PHE A 96 6.44 -10.28 5.64
C PHE A 96 5.75 -11.21 4.63
N CYS A 97 4.88 -12.08 5.13
CA CYS A 97 4.19 -13.09 4.33
C CYS A 97 2.70 -12.78 4.30
N PHE A 98 2.08 -12.84 3.13
CA PHE A 98 0.63 -12.71 3.00
C PHE A 98 0.06 -13.71 1.99
N GLU A 99 -1.16 -14.16 2.24
CA GLU A 99 -1.95 -15.03 1.38
C GLU A 99 -3.16 -14.25 0.87
N TYR A 100 -3.35 -14.26 -0.45
CA TYR A 100 -4.51 -13.66 -1.09
C TYR A 100 -5.22 -14.65 -2.02
N ALA A 101 -6.52 -14.45 -2.23
CA ALA A 101 -7.34 -15.22 -3.16
C ALA A 101 -8.09 -14.27 -4.10
N ARG A 102 -8.14 -14.62 -5.40
CA ARG A 102 -8.85 -13.83 -6.43
C ARG A 102 -9.86 -14.66 -7.18
N GLY A 103 -11.14 -14.34 -7.00
CA GLY A 103 -12.24 -15.11 -7.57
C GLY A 103 -12.10 -16.59 -7.19
N GLU A 104 -12.24 -17.48 -8.16
CA GLU A 104 -12.16 -18.93 -7.95
C GLU A 104 -10.74 -19.51 -8.03
N LYS A 105 -9.70 -18.67 -8.12
CA LYS A 105 -8.32 -19.14 -8.18
C LYS A 105 -7.88 -19.63 -6.80
N LYS A 106 -6.99 -20.65 -6.80
CA LYS A 106 -6.34 -21.11 -5.56
C LYS A 106 -5.62 -19.94 -4.87
N PRO A 107 -5.72 -19.82 -3.54
CA PRO A 107 -4.96 -18.84 -2.77
C PRO A 107 -3.46 -18.94 -3.05
N ARG A 108 -2.78 -17.80 -2.98
CA ARG A 108 -1.34 -17.70 -3.22
C ARG A 108 -0.66 -16.97 -2.08
N TRP A 109 0.42 -17.56 -1.58
CA TRP A 109 1.36 -16.90 -0.69
C TRP A 109 2.36 -16.06 -1.45
N VAL A 110 2.72 -14.93 -0.85
CA VAL A 110 3.78 -14.04 -1.30
C VAL A 110 4.62 -13.66 -0.08
N LYS A 111 5.93 -13.67 -0.27
CA LYS A 111 6.92 -13.20 0.70
C LYS A 111 7.58 -11.92 0.22
N ILE A 112 7.69 -10.95 1.12
CA ILE A 112 8.41 -9.69 0.92
C ILE A 112 9.58 -9.68 1.89
N PHE A 113 10.79 -9.75 1.37
CA PHE A 113 12.02 -9.87 2.16
C PHE A 113 12.54 -8.47 2.50
N THR A 114 12.25 -8.00 3.71
CA THR A 114 12.48 -6.61 4.11
C THR A 114 12.76 -6.51 5.60
N PRO A 115 13.69 -5.66 6.07
CA PRO A 115 13.93 -5.47 7.49
C PRO A 115 12.74 -4.83 8.22
N TYR A 116 11.75 -4.31 7.49
CA TYR A 116 10.54 -3.70 8.04
C TYR A 116 9.37 -4.67 8.20
N PHE A 117 9.61 -5.99 8.14
CA PHE A 117 8.57 -7.01 8.08
C PHE A 117 7.57 -6.94 9.25
N ASN A 118 8.06 -6.69 10.48
CA ASN A 118 7.19 -6.48 11.65
C ASN A 118 6.31 -5.24 11.51
N TYR A 119 6.85 -4.14 11.00
CA TYR A 119 6.07 -2.92 10.80
C TYR A 119 5.02 -3.07 9.68
N MET A 120 5.34 -3.83 8.62
CA MET A 120 4.35 -4.19 7.60
C MET A 120 3.20 -5.00 8.19
N HIS A 121 3.51 -5.98 9.03
CA HIS A 121 2.51 -6.76 9.75
C HIS A 121 1.61 -5.88 10.62
N GLU A 122 2.18 -4.99 11.44
CA GLU A 122 1.42 -4.03 12.25
C GLU A 122 0.53 -3.12 11.40
N CYS A 123 0.99 -2.70 10.22
CA CYS A 123 0.18 -1.91 9.30
C CYS A 123 -1.04 -2.70 8.79
N PHE A 124 -0.86 -3.98 8.44
CA PHE A 124 -1.98 -4.86 8.05
C PHE A 124 -2.97 -5.03 9.20
N GLU A 125 -2.50 -5.38 10.40
CA GLU A 125 -3.34 -5.50 11.60
C GLU A 125 -4.18 -4.24 11.85
N ARG A 126 -3.53 -3.07 11.77
CA ARG A 126 -4.23 -1.80 12.00
C ARG A 126 -5.29 -1.51 10.94
N VAL A 127 -5.00 -1.78 9.67
CA VAL A 127 -5.96 -1.61 8.58
C VAL A 127 -7.15 -2.54 8.75
N PHE A 128 -6.92 -3.83 9.03
CA PHE A 128 -8.01 -4.79 9.23
C PHE A 128 -8.87 -4.46 10.45
N CYS A 129 -8.27 -4.01 11.54
CA CYS A 129 -8.99 -3.52 12.71
C CYS A 129 -9.92 -2.35 12.34
N GLU A 130 -9.42 -1.37 11.59
CA GLU A 130 -10.21 -0.23 11.12
C GLU A 130 -11.34 -0.63 10.16
N LEU A 131 -11.07 -1.54 9.24
CA LEU A 131 -12.08 -2.05 8.30
C LEU A 131 -13.17 -2.85 9.01
N LYS A 132 -12.83 -3.56 10.09
CA LYS A 132 -13.79 -4.26 10.94
C LYS A 132 -14.71 -3.27 11.65
N TRP A 133 -14.16 -2.25 12.31
CA TRP A 133 -14.96 -1.21 12.96
C TRP A 133 -15.93 -0.51 12.00
N ARG A 134 -15.49 -0.21 10.78
CA ARG A 134 -16.36 0.38 9.74
C ARG A 134 -17.53 -0.51 9.33
N LYS A 135 -17.43 -1.83 9.48
CA LYS A 135 -18.54 -2.76 9.20
C LYS A 135 -19.50 -2.89 10.38
N GLU A 136 -19.04 -2.61 11.61
CA GLU A 136 -19.84 -2.68 12.83
C GLU A 136 -20.65 -1.38 13.09
N GLU A 137 -20.24 -0.25 12.50
CA GLU A 137 -20.96 1.03 12.57
C GLU A 137 -22.18 1.13 11.63
N TYR A 138 -22.48 0.08 10.87
CA TYR A 138 -23.67 -0.06 10.00
C TYR A 138 -24.43 -1.35 10.32
#